data_AF-A0A7M2WZL5-F1
#
_entry.id   AF-A0A7M2WZL5-F1
#
_cell.length_a   1.000
_cell.length_b   1.000
_cell.length_c   1.000
_cell.angle_alpha   90.00
_cell.angle_beta   90.00
_cell.angle_gamma   90.00
#
_symmetry.space_group_name_H-M   'P 1'
#
loop_
_entity.id
_entity.type
_entity.pdbx_description
1 polymer ?
#
loop_
_entity_poly.entity_id
_entity_poly.type
_entity_poly.pdbx_seq_one_letter_code
_entity_poly.pdbx_strand_id
1 'polypeptide(L)'
;MPTNPQLKILHIAARQVGLIVGNDSVRWRLLLRNVGDVDSSKSLDNAGVEDVMAVMEDMGFIDIRGAGYWSGKVRRRNCACGERMARKIEQLAAGSRYALGAMCRRMSRNRTEYVGELTPREAWELIEAYKAANERDRVQPPLFDASPYRTSRKDAPPGATREEAGTDAGTGLSVQVQEDEEVPF
;
A
#
# COMPACT_ATOMS: atom_id res chain seq x y z
N MET A 1 -13.10 -21.72 14.30
CA MET A 1 -14.21 -21.83 13.32
C MET A 1 -15.31 -20.86 13.75
N PRO A 2 -15.94 -20.12 12.84
CA PRO A 2 -16.95 -19.15 13.19
C PRO A 2 -18.26 -19.84 13.54
N THR A 3 -18.96 -19.27 14.51
CA THR A 3 -20.32 -19.68 14.88
C THR A 3 -21.33 -19.27 13.81
N ASN A 4 -22.49 -19.94 13.76
CA ASN A 4 -23.57 -19.58 12.84
C ASN A 4 -24.02 -18.10 12.96
N PRO A 5 -24.13 -17.50 14.16
CA PRO A 5 -24.39 -16.06 14.28
C PRO A 5 -23.30 -15.19 13.65
N GLN A 6 -22.02 -15.51 13.84
CA GLN A 6 -20.91 -14.77 13.23
C GLN A 6 -20.95 -14.84 11.69
N LEU A 7 -21.25 -16.03 11.14
CA LEU A 7 -21.42 -16.20 9.70
C LEU A 7 -22.56 -15.33 9.15
N LYS A 8 -23.68 -15.22 9.87
CA LYS A 8 -24.79 -14.35 9.45
C LYS A 8 -24.36 -12.88 9.44
N ILE A 9 -23.70 -12.42 10.49
CA ILE A 9 -23.21 -11.03 10.59
C ILE A 9 -22.22 -10.72 9.47
N LEU A 10 -21.26 -11.61 9.18
CA LEU A 10 -20.30 -11.45 8.08
C LEU A 10 -21.00 -11.23 6.73
N HIS A 11 -22.03 -12.02 6.42
CA HIS A 11 -22.76 -11.87 5.15
C HIS A 11 -23.61 -10.61 5.10
N ILE A 12 -24.20 -10.19 6.22
CA ILE A 12 -24.94 -8.91 6.31
C ILE A 12 -23.97 -7.75 6.07
N ALA A 13 -22.84 -7.74 6.78
CA ALA A 13 -21.81 -6.72 6.64
C ALA A 13 -21.26 -6.68 5.21
N ALA A 14 -20.90 -7.82 4.62
CA ALA A 14 -20.42 -7.91 3.25
C ALA A 14 -21.43 -7.35 2.21
N ARG A 15 -22.73 -7.57 2.41
CA ARG A 15 -23.77 -6.98 1.54
C ARG A 15 -23.88 -5.47 1.74
N GLN A 16 -23.85 -5.00 2.99
CA GLN A 16 -23.95 -3.59 3.33
C GLN A 16 -22.80 -2.77 2.74
N VAL A 17 -21.58 -3.29 2.77
CA VAL A 17 -20.40 -2.61 2.18
C VAL A 17 -20.22 -2.88 0.68
N GLY A 18 -21.21 -3.51 0.03
CA GLY A 18 -21.20 -3.74 -1.42
C GLY A 18 -20.15 -4.74 -1.92
N LEU A 19 -19.64 -5.63 -1.06
CA LEU A 19 -18.73 -6.71 -1.46
C LEU A 19 -19.46 -7.90 -2.09
N ILE A 20 -20.77 -8.01 -1.81
CA ILE A 20 -21.69 -8.96 -2.44
C ILE A 20 -22.77 -8.14 -3.14
N VAL A 21 -22.82 -8.22 -4.47
CA VAL A 21 -23.82 -7.52 -5.29
C VAL A 21 -24.54 -8.56 -6.15
N GLY A 22 -25.82 -8.79 -5.87
CA GLY A 22 -26.59 -9.87 -6.50
C GLY A 22 -25.97 -11.24 -6.24
N ASN A 23 -25.60 -11.95 -7.31
CA ASN A 23 -24.92 -13.25 -7.26
C ASN A 23 -23.38 -13.14 -7.35
N ASP A 24 -22.84 -11.94 -7.58
CA ASP A 24 -21.40 -11.74 -7.64
C ASP A 24 -20.81 -11.59 -6.22
N SER A 25 -19.83 -12.44 -5.94
CA SER A 25 -19.10 -12.52 -4.67
C SER A 25 -17.58 -12.52 -4.89
N VAL A 26 -17.09 -12.05 -6.04
CA VAL A 26 -15.66 -12.00 -6.34
C VAL A 26 -14.91 -11.13 -5.32
N ARG A 27 -15.40 -9.91 -5.05
CA ARG A 27 -14.77 -9.01 -4.05
C ARG A 27 -14.81 -9.61 -2.65
N TRP A 28 -15.91 -10.27 -2.29
CA TRP A 28 -16.03 -10.98 -1.03
C TRP A 28 -15.00 -12.11 -0.88
N ARG A 29 -14.87 -12.99 -1.88
CA ARG A 29 -13.87 -14.06 -1.88
C ARG A 29 -12.45 -13.52 -1.85
N LEU A 30 -12.21 -12.41 -2.55
CA LEU A 30 -10.91 -11.78 -2.59
C LEU A 30 -10.53 -11.17 -1.23
N LEU A 31 -11.48 -10.54 -0.53
CA LEU A 31 -11.27 -10.10 0.86
C LEU A 31 -10.91 -11.28 1.77
N LEU A 32 -11.68 -12.38 1.72
CA LEU A 32 -11.42 -13.58 2.51
C LEU A 32 -10.02 -14.17 2.27
N ARG A 33 -9.59 -14.24 1.01
CA ARG A 33 -8.26 -14.73 0.64
C ARG A 33 -7.13 -13.78 1.06
N ASN A 34 -7.37 -12.48 1.02
CA ASN A 34 -6.33 -11.50 1.33
C ASN A 34 -6.14 -11.35 2.83
N VAL A 35 -7.24 -11.27 3.58
CA VAL A 35 -7.26 -10.96 5.02
C VAL A 35 -7.24 -12.23 5.85
N GLY A 36 -8.13 -13.18 5.56
CA GLY A 36 -8.30 -14.41 6.32
C GLY A 36 -7.47 -15.59 5.80
N ASP A 37 -6.84 -15.46 4.62
CA ASP A 37 -6.13 -16.53 3.91
C ASP A 37 -6.97 -17.80 3.70
N VAL A 38 -8.27 -17.62 3.46
CA VAL A 38 -9.23 -18.71 3.26
C VAL A 38 -10.13 -18.47 2.05
N ASP A 39 -10.63 -19.55 1.45
CA ASP A 39 -11.59 -19.48 0.36
C ASP A 39 -13.05 -19.30 0.82
N SER A 40 -13.34 -19.61 2.08
CA SER A 40 -14.69 -19.59 2.63
C SER A 40 -14.72 -18.96 4.01
N SER A 41 -15.78 -18.19 4.29
CA SER A 41 -16.03 -17.61 5.62
C SER A 41 -16.20 -18.67 6.71
N LYS A 42 -16.61 -19.89 6.36
CA LYS A 42 -16.71 -21.04 7.29
C LYS A 42 -15.36 -21.49 7.81
N SER A 43 -14.28 -21.22 7.07
CA SER A 43 -12.93 -21.63 7.42
C SER A 43 -12.18 -20.59 8.26
N LEU A 44 -12.79 -19.43 8.55
CA LEU A 44 -12.15 -18.41 9.38
C LEU A 44 -11.97 -18.89 10.83
N ASP A 45 -10.83 -18.60 11.41
CA ASP A 45 -10.65 -18.64 12.85
C ASP A 45 -11.15 -17.33 13.50
N ASN A 46 -11.17 -17.27 14.84
CA ASN A 46 -11.71 -16.10 15.54
C ASN A 46 -10.94 -14.81 15.19
N ALA A 47 -9.62 -14.92 15.05
CA ALA A 47 -8.77 -13.80 14.66
C ALA A 47 -9.08 -13.33 13.23
N GLY A 48 -9.27 -14.26 12.28
CA GLY A 48 -9.64 -13.95 10.90
C GLY A 48 -11.03 -13.34 10.78
N VAL A 49 -11.98 -13.74 11.63
CA VAL A 49 -13.28 -13.05 11.72
C VAL A 49 -13.09 -11.60 12.15
N GLU A 50 -12.28 -11.36 13.18
CA GLU A 50 -11.99 -10.00 13.67
C GLU A 50 -11.29 -9.15 12.61
N ASP A 51 -10.30 -9.70 11.92
CA ASP A 51 -9.58 -9.02 10.84
C ASP A 51 -10.53 -8.64 9.70
N VAL A 52 -11.36 -9.57 9.24
CA VAL A 52 -12.33 -9.33 8.16
C VAL A 52 -13.39 -8.30 8.57
N MET A 53 -13.91 -8.39 9.80
CA MET A 53 -14.88 -7.43 10.31
C MET A 53 -14.30 -6.03 10.48
N ALA A 54 -13.01 -5.91 10.86
CA ALA A 54 -12.34 -4.63 10.96
C ALA A 54 -12.20 -3.95 9.58
N VAL A 55 -11.90 -4.71 8.53
CA VAL A 55 -11.90 -4.16 7.16
C VAL A 55 -13.31 -3.71 6.75
N MET A 56 -14.34 -4.50 7.03
CA MET A 56 -15.72 -4.09 6.72
C MET A 56 -16.14 -2.83 7.49
N GLU A 57 -15.71 -2.69 8.74
CA GLU A 57 -15.96 -1.50 9.55
C GLU A 57 -15.35 -0.24 8.92
N ASP A 58 -14.10 -0.31 8.47
CA ASP A 58 -13.43 0.77 7.72
C ASP A 58 -14.10 1.06 6.36
N MET A 59 -14.84 0.10 5.79
CA MET A 59 -15.64 0.28 4.59
C MET A 59 -17.04 0.87 4.87
N GLY A 60 -17.38 1.12 6.14
CA GLY A 60 -18.63 1.78 6.54
C GLY A 60 -19.67 0.85 7.17
N PHE A 61 -19.34 -0.41 7.46
CA PHE A 61 -20.19 -1.26 8.31
C PHE A 61 -20.12 -0.79 9.77
N ILE A 62 -21.26 -0.70 10.44
CA ILE A 62 -21.32 -0.35 11.87
C ILE A 62 -22.03 -1.49 12.60
N ASP A 63 -21.32 -2.11 13.55
CA ASP A 63 -21.86 -3.17 14.39
C ASP A 63 -22.80 -2.61 15.46
N ILE A 64 -23.69 -3.44 16.01
CA ILE A 64 -24.57 -3.07 17.12
C ILE A 64 -23.79 -2.60 18.37
N ARG A 65 -22.53 -3.00 18.49
CA ARG A 65 -21.62 -2.58 19.57
C ARG A 65 -21.00 -1.20 19.36
N GLY A 66 -21.27 -0.56 18.22
CA GLY A 66 -20.78 0.78 17.89
C GLY A 66 -19.69 0.80 16.82
N ALA A 67 -19.41 2.00 16.31
CA ALA A 67 -18.34 2.23 15.34
C ALA A 67 -16.96 2.11 16.01
N GLY A 68 -16.01 1.52 15.29
CA GLY A 68 -14.64 1.32 15.77
C GLY A 68 -14.49 0.13 16.72
N TYR A 69 -15.53 -0.69 16.90
CA TYR A 69 -15.49 -1.85 17.79
C TYR A 69 -14.49 -2.89 17.28
N TRP A 70 -14.57 -3.23 15.99
CA TRP A 70 -13.75 -4.30 15.42
C TRP A 70 -12.31 -3.85 15.19
N SER A 71 -12.12 -2.69 14.56
CA SER A 71 -10.81 -2.05 14.39
C SER A 71 -10.12 -1.80 15.73
N GLY A 72 -10.86 -1.35 16.76
CA GLY A 72 -10.35 -1.21 18.12
C GLY A 72 -9.90 -2.55 18.72
N LYS A 73 -10.66 -3.63 18.48
CA LYS A 73 -10.28 -4.98 18.92
C LYS A 73 -9.02 -5.48 18.23
N VAL A 74 -8.90 -5.28 16.92
CA VAL A 74 -7.70 -5.63 16.14
C VAL A 74 -6.49 -4.85 16.62
N ARG A 75 -6.61 -3.52 16.80
CA ARG A 75 -5.53 -2.63 17.25
C ARG A 75 -4.95 -3.01 18.61
N ARG A 76 -5.76 -3.58 19.52
CA ARG A 76 -5.29 -4.08 20.83
C ARG A 76 -4.29 -5.24 20.73
N ARG A 77 -4.15 -5.87 19.56
CA ARG A 77 -3.13 -6.90 19.27
C ARG A 77 -1.81 -6.30 18.76
N ASN A 78 -1.54 -5.03 19.07
CA ASN A 78 -0.33 -4.29 18.68
C ASN A 78 -0.13 -4.09 17.17
N CYS A 79 -1.17 -4.26 16.36
CA CYS A 79 -1.12 -4.01 14.92
C CYS A 79 -2.46 -3.42 14.46
N ALA A 80 -2.46 -2.24 13.84
CA ALA A 80 -3.70 -1.58 13.44
C ALA A 80 -4.42 -2.33 12.30
N CYS A 81 -3.66 -2.88 11.35
CA CYS A 81 -4.20 -3.65 10.22
C CYS A 81 -4.31 -5.17 10.47
N GLY A 82 -3.78 -5.67 11.59
CA GLY A 82 -3.71 -7.09 11.90
C GLY A 82 -2.41 -7.76 11.42
N GLU A 83 -1.86 -8.64 12.26
CA GLU A 83 -0.53 -9.23 12.02
C GLU A 83 -0.42 -10.02 10.72
N ARG A 84 -1.48 -10.74 10.32
CA ARG A 84 -1.46 -11.53 9.08
C ARG A 84 -1.33 -10.65 7.85
N MET A 85 -2.07 -9.54 7.83
CA MET A 85 -2.02 -8.60 6.73
C MET A 85 -0.65 -7.93 6.66
N ALA A 86 -0.10 -7.52 7.81
CA ALA A 86 1.24 -6.95 7.88
C ALA A 86 2.31 -7.90 7.32
N ARG A 87 2.33 -9.16 7.78
CA ARG A 87 3.27 -10.18 7.26
C ARG A 87 3.10 -10.42 5.76
N LYS A 88 1.86 -10.45 5.26
CA LYS A 88 1.57 -10.63 3.83
C LYS A 88 2.08 -9.46 2.99
N ILE A 89 1.94 -8.24 3.49
CA ILE A 89 2.48 -7.03 2.85
C ILE A 89 4.01 -7.11 2.77
N GLU A 90 4.68 -7.45 3.87
CA GLU A 90 6.14 -7.58 3.90
C GLU A 90 6.64 -8.65 2.92
N GLN A 91 5.99 -9.81 2.87
CA GLN A 91 6.31 -10.88 1.92
C GLN A 91 6.14 -10.44 0.47
N LEU A 92 5.05 -9.73 0.14
CA LEU A 92 4.80 -9.23 -1.20
C LEU A 92 5.79 -8.12 -1.58
N ALA A 93 6.15 -7.26 -0.64
CA ALA A 93 7.10 -6.17 -0.83
C ALA A 93 8.53 -6.69 -1.05
N ALA A 94 8.94 -7.76 -0.37
CA ALA A 94 10.24 -8.38 -0.56
C ALA A 94 10.46 -8.90 -2.00
N GLY A 95 9.38 -9.30 -2.69
CA GLY A 95 9.41 -9.72 -4.09
C GLY A 95 9.12 -8.60 -5.10
N SER A 96 8.97 -7.35 -4.65
CA SER A 96 8.54 -6.22 -5.48
C SER A 96 9.68 -5.22 -5.71
N ARG A 97 9.60 -4.47 -6.81
CA ARG A 97 10.53 -3.35 -7.09
C ARG A 97 10.18 -2.08 -6.32
N TYR A 98 8.97 -1.99 -5.77
CA TYR A 98 8.46 -0.80 -5.09
C TYR A 98 8.85 -0.77 -3.61
N ALA A 99 9.45 0.34 -3.17
CA ALA A 99 9.80 0.55 -1.77
C ALA A 99 8.55 0.57 -0.86
N LEU A 100 8.58 -0.24 0.20
CA LEU A 100 7.46 -0.43 1.13
C LEU A 100 6.98 0.88 1.77
N GLY A 101 7.91 1.68 2.30
CA GLY A 101 7.56 2.95 2.94
C GLY A 101 6.86 3.93 1.99
N ALA A 102 7.29 4.00 0.73
CA ALA A 102 6.67 4.86 -0.29
C ALA A 102 5.24 4.41 -0.61
N MET A 103 5.00 3.10 -0.70
CA MET A 103 3.67 2.56 -0.92
C MET A 103 2.76 2.77 0.30
N CYS A 104 3.27 2.62 1.52
CA CYS A 104 2.53 2.89 2.75
C CYS A 104 2.12 4.37 2.84
N ARG A 105 3.02 5.30 2.52
CA ARG A 105 2.68 6.73 2.46
C ARG A 105 1.61 7.01 1.42
N ARG A 106 1.70 6.41 0.23
CA ARG A 106 0.70 6.60 -0.81
C ARG A 106 -0.69 6.13 -0.37
N MET A 107 -0.81 4.94 0.22
CA MET A 107 -2.10 4.40 0.64
C MET A 107 -2.69 5.15 1.85
N SER A 108 -1.83 5.53 2.79
CA SER A 108 -2.24 6.26 3.99
C SER A 108 -2.41 7.77 3.78
N ARG A 109 -2.33 8.26 2.54
CA ARG A 109 -2.38 9.70 2.19
C ARG A 109 -1.35 10.53 2.96
N ASN A 110 -0.11 10.04 2.97
CA ASN A 110 1.06 10.59 3.66
C ASN A 110 0.98 10.57 5.20
N ARG A 111 0.06 9.80 5.79
CA ARG A 111 -0.08 9.69 7.25
C ARG A 111 1.03 8.86 7.90
N THR A 112 1.44 7.76 7.27
CA THR A 112 2.45 6.85 7.83
C THR A 112 3.26 6.14 6.74
N GLU A 113 4.50 5.78 7.10
CA GLU A 113 5.36 4.90 6.32
C GLU A 113 5.41 3.46 6.86
N TYR A 114 4.80 3.22 8.02
CA TYR A 114 4.87 1.94 8.74
C TYR A 114 3.61 1.10 8.48
N VAL A 115 3.82 -0.16 8.12
CA VAL A 115 2.73 -1.11 7.83
C VAL A 115 1.80 -1.31 9.03
N GLY A 116 2.36 -1.35 10.25
CA GLY A 116 1.61 -1.56 11.49
C GLY A 116 0.65 -0.43 11.85
N GLU A 117 0.79 0.73 11.22
CA GLU A 117 -0.06 1.91 11.45
C GLU A 117 -1.12 2.12 10.36
N LEU A 118 -1.12 1.28 9.31
CA LEU A 118 -2.16 1.30 8.29
C LEU A 118 -3.50 0.87 8.87
N THR A 119 -4.58 1.46 8.37
CA THR A 119 -5.91 0.95 8.68
C THR A 119 -6.11 -0.43 8.02
N PRO A 120 -6.96 -1.30 8.58
CA PRO A 120 -7.32 -2.57 7.94
C PRO A 120 -7.67 -2.42 6.45
N ARG A 121 -8.45 -1.39 6.10
CA ARG A 121 -8.80 -1.14 4.69
C ARG A 121 -7.59 -0.74 3.85
N GLU A 122 -6.77 0.21 4.31
CA GLU A 122 -5.56 0.65 3.59
C GLU A 122 -4.62 -0.53 3.34
N ALA A 123 -4.45 -1.41 4.33
CA ALA A 123 -3.63 -2.60 4.21
C ALA A 123 -4.19 -3.60 3.19
N TRP A 124 -5.52 -3.76 3.10
CA TRP A 124 -6.14 -4.62 2.09
C TRP A 124 -5.91 -4.08 0.68
N GLU A 125 -6.13 -2.78 0.48
CA GLU A 125 -5.87 -2.08 -0.80
C GLU A 125 -4.37 -2.18 -1.18
N LEU A 126 -3.47 -2.09 -0.20
CA LEU A 126 -2.03 -2.24 -0.41
C LEU A 126 -1.65 -3.67 -0.86
N ILE A 127 -2.25 -4.71 -0.26
CA ILE A 127 -2.05 -6.11 -0.69
C ILE A 127 -2.48 -6.29 -2.15
N GLU A 128 -3.63 -5.75 -2.53
CA GLU A 128 -4.09 -5.80 -3.92
C GLU A 128 -3.15 -5.07 -4.88
N ALA A 129 -2.69 -3.88 -4.49
CA ALA A 129 -1.75 -3.09 -5.28
C ALA A 129 -0.43 -3.84 -5.50
N TYR A 130 0.12 -4.49 -4.47
CA TYR A 130 1.34 -5.29 -4.60
C TYR A 130 1.14 -6.54 -5.47
N LYS A 131 0.00 -7.23 -5.33
CA LYS A 131 -0.31 -8.38 -6.20
C LYS A 131 -0.37 -7.95 -7.66
N ALA A 132 -1.05 -6.84 -7.96
CA ALA A 132 -1.15 -6.30 -9.30
C ALA A 132 0.22 -5.85 -9.85
N ALA A 133 1.06 -5.22 -9.01
CA ALA A 133 2.42 -4.82 -9.37
C ALA A 133 3.31 -6.02 -9.69
N ASN A 134 3.36 -7.01 -8.80
CA ASN A 134 4.20 -8.19 -8.97
C ASN A 134 3.75 -9.03 -10.18
N GLU A 135 2.46 -9.08 -10.48
CA GLU A 135 1.96 -9.76 -11.68
C GLU A 135 2.39 -9.04 -12.97
N ARG A 136 2.37 -7.70 -13.00
CA ARG A 136 2.89 -6.92 -14.14
C ARG A 136 4.38 -7.15 -14.35
N ASP A 137 5.15 -7.16 -13.26
CA ASP A 137 6.60 -7.40 -13.30
C ASP A 137 6.96 -8.82 -13.77
N ARG A 138 6.08 -9.80 -13.59
CA ARG A 138 6.25 -11.17 -14.12
C ARG A 138 6.02 -11.25 -15.62
N VAL A 139 4.98 -10.57 -16.10
CA VAL A 139 4.58 -10.62 -17.52
C VAL A 139 5.50 -9.76 -18.38
N GLN A 140 6.03 -8.67 -17.84
CA GLN A 140 6.93 -7.79 -18.57
C GLN A 140 8.35 -8.38 -18.55
N PRO A 141 8.86 -8.91 -19.68
CA PRO A 141 10.26 -9.32 -19.74
C PRO A 141 11.14 -8.09 -19.43
N PRO A 142 12.35 -8.27 -18.88
CA PRO A 142 13.26 -7.17 -18.70
C PRO A 142 13.45 -6.45 -20.04
N LEU A 143 12.99 -5.20 -20.12
CA LEU A 143 13.11 -4.31 -21.28
C LEU A 143 14.58 -3.96 -21.64
N PHE A 144 15.52 -4.58 -20.94
CA PHE A 144 16.95 -4.50 -21.16
C PHE A 144 17.51 -5.92 -21.25
N ASP A 145 17.33 -6.53 -22.41
CA ASP A 145 18.35 -7.44 -22.91
C ASP A 145 18.60 -7.17 -24.39
N ALA A 146 19.85 -6.80 -24.67
CA ALA A 146 20.50 -6.62 -25.96
C ALA A 146 19.77 -5.79 -27.06
N SER A 147 20.00 -4.48 -27.07
CA SER A 147 20.19 -3.82 -28.37
C SER A 147 21.61 -4.17 -28.86
N PRO A 148 21.76 -4.98 -29.93
CA PRO A 148 23.07 -5.27 -30.51
C PRO A 148 23.68 -4.04 -31.23
N TYR A 149 23.01 -2.89 -31.24
CA TYR A 149 23.50 -1.68 -31.92
C TYR A 149 24.41 -0.80 -31.06
N ARG A 150 25.00 -1.31 -29.98
CA ARG A 150 26.09 -0.62 -29.25
C ARG A 150 27.48 -1.10 -29.67
N THR A 151 27.70 -1.25 -30.98
CA THR A 151 29.04 -1.40 -31.54
C THR A 151 29.27 -0.41 -32.67
N SER A 152 30.41 0.27 -32.58
CA SER A 152 31.06 1.08 -33.62
C SER A 152 30.62 2.56 -33.75
N ARG A 153 31.05 3.36 -32.77
CA ARG A 153 31.59 4.70 -33.08
C ARG A 153 33.06 4.75 -32.65
N LYS A 154 33.88 3.99 -33.39
CA LYS A 154 35.32 4.22 -33.52
C LYS A 154 35.48 5.03 -34.81
N ASP A 155 36.40 5.97 -34.81
CA ASP A 155 36.83 6.84 -35.91
C ASP A 155 36.17 8.24 -35.99
N ALA A 156 36.72 9.15 -35.19
CA ALA A 156 37.03 10.51 -35.65
C ALA A 156 38.39 10.94 -35.06
N PRO A 157 39.31 11.50 -35.86
CA PRO A 157 40.73 11.69 -35.53
C PRO A 157 41.01 12.92 -34.64
N PRO A 158 42.23 13.05 -34.08
CA PRO A 158 42.61 14.12 -33.17
C PRO A 158 43.13 15.35 -33.92
N GLY A 159 42.82 16.55 -33.42
CA GLY A 159 43.60 17.75 -33.68
C GLY A 159 42.81 18.98 -34.10
N ALA A 160 42.59 19.90 -33.16
CA ALA A 160 42.71 21.35 -33.37
C ALA A 160 42.71 22.07 -32.01
N THR A 161 43.90 22.51 -31.61
CA THR A 161 44.17 23.50 -30.58
C THR A 161 43.55 24.86 -30.91
N ARG A 162 42.99 25.59 -29.92
CA ARG A 162 43.48 26.90 -29.45
C ARG A 162 42.54 27.54 -28.42
N GLU A 163 43.16 28.18 -27.41
CA GLU A 163 42.92 29.54 -26.85
C GLU A 163 41.47 30.08 -26.85
N GLU A 164 40.91 30.70 -25.83
CA GLU A 164 41.47 31.49 -24.73
C GLU A 164 40.32 31.89 -23.77
N ALA A 165 40.70 32.26 -22.55
CA ALA A 165 40.13 33.28 -21.65
C ALA A 165 38.61 33.51 -21.55
N GLY A 166 38.10 33.61 -20.32
CA GLY A 166 36.83 34.32 -20.07
C GLY A 166 36.23 34.16 -18.68
N THR A 167 36.82 34.90 -17.75
CA THR A 167 36.31 35.39 -16.46
C THR A 167 34.80 35.72 -16.40
N ASP A 168 34.11 35.32 -15.31
CA ASP A 168 33.26 36.16 -14.41
C ASP A 168 32.25 35.24 -13.67
N ALA A 169 32.34 35.10 -12.34
CA ALA A 169 31.83 36.02 -11.31
C ALA A 169 30.30 36.16 -11.34
N GLY A 170 29.63 35.57 -10.35
CA GLY A 170 28.17 35.65 -10.20
C GLY A 170 27.62 34.95 -8.97
N THR A 171 28.30 35.06 -7.83
CA THR A 171 27.77 34.65 -6.53
C THR A 171 26.86 35.75 -6.01
N GLY A 172 25.55 35.53 -6.02
CA GLY A 172 24.60 36.51 -5.52
C GLY A 172 23.20 35.93 -5.35
N LEU A 173 22.96 35.24 -4.24
CA LEU A 173 21.60 35.03 -3.75
C LEU A 173 21.60 35.09 -2.22
N SER A 174 21.61 36.32 -1.69
CA SER A 174 21.24 36.59 -0.31
C SER A 174 19.72 36.63 -0.24
N VAL A 175 19.10 35.56 0.25
CA VAL A 175 17.69 35.58 0.65
C VAL A 175 17.66 36.05 2.10
N GLN A 176 17.19 37.28 2.31
CA GLN A 176 16.78 37.76 3.62
C GLN A 176 15.47 37.07 3.98
N VAL A 177 15.50 36.22 5.01
CA VAL A 177 14.30 35.71 5.67
C VAL A 177 13.90 36.74 6.72
N GLN A 178 12.67 37.24 6.58
CA GLN A 178 12.02 38.17 7.49
C GLN A 178 11.91 37.59 8.90
N GLU A 179 12.14 38.47 9.86
CA GLU A 179 12.02 38.25 11.29
C GLU A 179 10.60 37.87 11.69
N ASP A 180 10.53 36.92 12.62
CA ASP A 180 9.34 36.47 13.32
C ASP A 180 8.61 37.63 14.02
N GLU A 181 7.32 37.77 13.71
CA GLU A 181 6.41 38.63 14.43
C GLU A 181 5.90 37.87 15.68
N GLU A 182 6.42 38.24 16.85
CA GLU A 182 5.82 37.92 18.14
C GLU A 182 4.42 38.53 18.22
N VAL A 183 3.41 37.70 18.48
CA VAL A 183 2.13 38.16 19.02
C VAL A 183 1.83 37.40 20.32
N PRO A 184 1.95 38.05 21.48
CA PRO A 184 1.38 37.56 22.72
C PRO A 184 -0.09 38.01 22.84
N PHE A 185 -0.97 37.10 23.27
CA PHE A 185 -1.99 37.22 24.32
C PHE A 185 -3.08 36.15 24.16
#